data_AF-A0ABD4UYR7-F1
#
_entry.id   AF-A0ABD4UYR7-F1
#
_cell.length_a   1.000
_cell.length_b   1.000
_cell.length_c   1.000
_cell.angle_alpha   90.00
_cell.angle_beta   90.00
_cell.angle_gamma   90.00
#
_symmetry.space_group_name_H-M   'P 1'
#
loop_
_entity.id
_entity.type
_entity.pdbx_description
1 polymer ?
#
loop_
_entity_poly.entity_id
_entity_poly.type
_entity_poly.pdbx_seq_one_letter_code
_entity_poly.pdbx_strand_id
1 'polypeptide(L)' 'MGFFSRKSDTTPSNPEMAELGREFAIARRHGDRKTMRRIGREFSNTANGDTDAASFQHGQESYDSIPPIPHGRNRRK' A
#
# COMPACT_ATOMS: atom_id res chain seq x y z
N MET A 1 11.73 -10.36 22.36
CA MET A 1 11.46 -10.94 21.03
C MET A 1 10.27 -10.19 20.42
N GLY A 2 10.47 -9.43 19.34
CA GLY A 2 9.38 -8.69 18.68
C GLY A 2 8.62 -9.59 17.73
N PHE A 3 7.30 -9.71 17.93
CA PHE A 3 6.40 -10.46 17.05
C PHE A 3 6.27 -9.73 15.70
N PHE A 4 7.12 -10.09 14.74
CA PHE A 4 6.87 -9.75 13.35
C PHE A 4 5.71 -10.62 12.86
N SER A 5 4.49 -10.11 12.99
CA SER A 5 3.33 -10.70 12.33
C SER A 5 3.55 -10.58 10.83
N ARG A 6 4.06 -11.65 10.21
CA ARG A 6 3.99 -11.84 8.77
C ARG A 6 2.50 -12.04 8.45
N LYS A 7 1.77 -10.95 8.25
CA LYS A 7 0.40 -11.02 7.73
C LYS A 7 0.53 -11.65 6.35
N SER A 8 0.15 -12.93 6.32
CA SER A 8 -0.28 -13.75 5.20
C SER A 8 0.49 -13.55 3.89
N ASP A 9 1.36 -14.53 3.58
CA ASP A 9 1.85 -14.86 2.22
C ASP A 9 0.68 -15.30 1.29
N THR A 10 -0.42 -14.55 1.28
CA THR A 10 -1.52 -14.74 0.32
C THR A 10 -1.10 -14.02 -0.95
N THR A 11 -0.66 -14.78 -1.95
CA THR A 11 -0.43 -14.23 -3.28
C THR A 11 -1.73 -13.60 -3.76
N PRO A 12 -1.75 -12.30 -4.06
CA PRO A 12 -2.96 -11.63 -4.52
C PRO A 12 -3.43 -12.29 -5.82
N SER A 13 -4.75 -12.47 -5.96
CA SER A 13 -5.33 -13.05 -7.16
C SER A 13 -5.04 -12.23 -8.41
N ASN A 14 -4.89 -10.91 -8.25
CA ASN A 14 -4.42 -10.01 -9.28
C ASN A 14 -3.18 -9.22 -8.78
N PRO A 15 -1.96 -9.59 -9.20
CA PRO A 15 -0.74 -8.92 -8.75
C PRO A 15 -0.66 -7.46 -9.20
N GLU A 16 -1.15 -7.13 -10.39
CA GLU A 16 -1.13 -5.74 -10.91
C GLU A 16 -1.97 -4.80 -10.03
N MET A 17 -3.15 -5.28 -9.58
CA MET A 17 -4.01 -4.51 -8.67
C MET A 17 -3.38 -4.34 -7.29
N ALA A 18 -2.67 -5.35 -6.81
CA ALA A 18 -1.93 -5.25 -5.55
C ALA A 18 -0.77 -4.25 -5.65
N GLU A 19 -0.09 -4.16 -6.78
CA GLU A 19 0.94 -3.13 -7.01
C GLU A 19 0.33 -1.72 -7.03
N LEU A 20 -0.79 -1.51 -7.72
CA LEU A 20 -1.53 -0.24 -7.69
C LEU A 20 -1.94 0.14 -6.26
N GLY A 21 -2.41 -0.82 -5.47
CA GLY A 21 -2.75 -0.61 -4.06
C GLY A 21 -1.54 -0.19 -3.22
N ARG A 22 -0.39 -0.80 -3.47
CA ARG A 22 0.87 -0.45 -2.82
C ARG A 22 1.32 0.97 -3.17
N GLU A 23 1.27 1.34 -4.45
CA GLU A 23 1.59 2.69 -4.91
C GLU A 23 0.64 3.74 -4.33
N PHE A 24 -0.65 3.40 -4.19
CA PHE A 24 -1.62 4.28 -3.55
C PHE A 24 -1.27 4.54 -2.09
N ALA A 25 -0.86 3.50 -1.34
CA ALA A 25 -0.45 3.64 0.05
C ALA A 25 0.85 4.45 0.19
N ILE A 26 1.82 4.28 -0.73
CA ILE A 26 3.02 5.13 -0.84
C ILE A 26 2.60 6.59 -1.04
N ALA A 27 1.79 6.88 -2.05
CA ALA A 27 1.33 8.23 -2.35
C ALA A 27 0.60 8.86 -1.16
N ARG A 28 -0.26 8.08 -0.48
CA ARG A 28 -0.95 8.52 0.74
C ARG A 28 0.02 8.86 1.86
N ARG A 29 1.04 8.02 2.10
CA ARG A 29 2.07 8.24 3.12
C ARG A 29 2.90 9.50 2.85
N HIS A 30 3.11 9.82 1.57
CA HIS A 30 3.83 11.01 1.12
C HIS A 30 2.92 12.23 0.89
N GLY A 31 1.61 12.09 1.04
CA GLY A 31 0.65 13.18 0.79
C GLY A 31 0.51 13.57 -0.69
N ASP A 32 0.92 12.73 -1.63
CA ASP A 32 0.82 12.99 -3.07
C ASP A 32 -0.60 12.75 -3.58
N ARG A 33 -1.43 13.78 -3.43
CA ARG A 33 -2.84 13.76 -3.85
C ARG A 33 -3.02 13.58 -5.35
N LYS A 34 -2.05 13.98 -6.18
CA LYS A 34 -2.16 13.86 -7.65
C LYS A 34 -2.02 12.40 -8.05
N THR A 35 -1.02 11.74 -7.48
CA THR A 35 -0.77 10.32 -7.72
C THR A 35 -1.92 9.46 -7.15
N MET A 36 -2.41 9.77 -5.94
CA MET A 36 -3.59 9.10 -5.39
C MET A 36 -4.81 9.18 -6.32
N ARG A 37 -5.09 10.36 -6.88
CA ARG A 37 -6.21 10.56 -7.82
C ARG A 37 -6.01 9.84 -9.13
N ARG A 38 -4.77 9.79 -9.64
CA ARG A 38 -4.42 9.06 -10.86
C ARG A 38 -4.68 7.55 -10.66
N ILE A 39 -4.13 6.99 -9.59
CA ILE A 39 -4.28 5.57 -9.26
C ILE A 39 -5.75 5.21 -9.01
N GLY A 40 -6.51 6.06 -8.30
CA GLY A 40 -7.93 5.82 -8.09
C GLY A 40 -8.75 5.79 -9.39
N ARG A 41 -8.39 6.62 -10.38
CA ARG A 41 -9.01 6.56 -11.72
C ARG A 41 -8.59 5.32 -12.49
N GLU A 42 -7.32 4.95 -12.42
CA GLU A 42 -6.78 3.75 -13.05
C GLU A 42 -7.48 2.51 -12.50
N PHE A 43 -7.53 2.36 -11.18
CA PHE A 43 -8.28 1.32 -10.50
C PHE A 43 -9.76 1.28 -10.91
N SER A 44 -10.44 2.44 -10.96
CA SER A 44 -11.85 2.48 -11.39
C SER A 44 -12.05 2.08 -12.85
N ASN A 45 -11.05 2.25 -13.72
CA ASN A 45 -11.14 1.89 -15.13
C ASN A 45 -10.77 0.42 -15.38
N THR A 46 -9.90 -0.16 -14.54
CA THR A 46 -9.33 -1.50 -14.74
C THR A 46 -9.95 -2.56 -13.84
N ALA A 47 -10.47 -2.19 -12.66
CA ALA A 47 -11.07 -3.14 -11.72
C ALA A 47 -12.42 -3.65 -12.25
N ASN A 48 -12.56 -4.97 -12.31
CA ASN A 48 -13.74 -5.64 -12.85
C ASN A 48 -14.41 -6.58 -11.82
N GLY A 49 -14.22 -6.33 -10.52
CA GLY A 49 -14.95 -7.04 -9.47
C GLY A 49 -14.31 -6.98 -8.09
N ASP A 50 -14.92 -7.68 -7.14
CA ASP A 50 -14.51 -7.70 -5.73
C ASP A 50 -13.11 -8.31 -5.52
N THR A 51 -12.68 -9.22 -6.41
CA THR A 51 -11.34 -9.83 -6.38
C THR A 51 -10.22 -8.81 -6.63
N ASP A 52 -10.45 -7.86 -7.54
CA ASP A 52 -9.50 -6.78 -7.83
C ASP A 52 -9.46 -5.78 -6.68
N ALA A 53 -10.62 -5.48 -6.09
CA ALA A 53 -10.71 -4.64 -4.89
C ALA A 53 -9.98 -5.25 -3.69
N ALA A 54 -10.14 -6.57 -3.47
CA ALA A 54 -9.43 -7.29 -2.43
C ALA A 54 -7.91 -7.29 -2.68
N SER A 55 -7.48 -7.48 -3.93
CA SER A 55 -6.05 -7.43 -4.30
C SER A 55 -5.46 -6.03 -4.10
N PHE A 56 -6.20 -4.99 -4.46
CA PHE A 56 -5.81 -3.59 -4.22
C PHE A 56 -5.71 -3.26 -2.73
N GLN A 57 -6.67 -3.71 -1.92
CA GLN A 57 -6.61 -3.56 -0.47
C GLN A 57 -5.41 -4.30 0.12
N HIS A 58 -5.13 -5.52 -0.34
CA HIS A 58 -3.96 -6.29 0.09
C HIS A 58 -2.65 -5.55 -0.20
N GLY A 59 -2.54 -4.90 -1.36
CA GLY A 59 -1.43 -4.03 -1.72
C GLY A 59 -1.21 -2.86 -0.75
N GLN A 60 -2.30 -2.19 -0.36
CA GLN A 60 -2.23 -1.09 0.62
C GLN A 60 -1.76 -1.59 1.98
N GLU A 61 -2.39 -2.66 2.50
CA GLU A 61 -2.07 -3.23 3.80
C GLU A 61 -0.62 -3.73 3.86
N SER A 62 -0.14 -4.32 2.77
CA SER A 62 1.25 -4.75 2.63
C SER A 62 2.22 -3.59 2.84
N TYR A 63 1.96 -2.43 2.24
CA TYR A 63 2.81 -1.26 2.45
C TYR A 63 2.64 -0.61 3.83
N ASP A 64 1.41 -0.47 4.31
CA ASP A 64 1.12 0.14 5.62
C ASP A 64 1.68 -0.66 6.78
N SER A 65 1.82 -1.98 6.61
CA SER A 65 2.46 -2.86 7.60
C SER A 65 3.94 -2.53 7.82
N ILE A 66 4.58 -1.83 6.87
CA ILE A 66 5.97 -1.40 6.98
C ILE A 66 6.04 -0.22 7.95
N PRO A 67 6.64 -0.40 9.14
CA PRO A 67 6.71 0.68 10.10
C PRO A 67 7.53 1.84 9.52
N PRO A 68 7.18 3.09 9.83
CA PRO A 68 7.97 4.23 9.42
C PRO A 68 9.38 4.11 10.01
N ILE A 69 10.41 4.26 9.17
CA ILE A 69 11.79 4.32 9.64
C ILE A 69 11.90 5.52 10.60
N PRO A 70 12.24 5.30 11.88
CA PRO A 70 12.32 6.39 12.83
C PRO A 70 13.43 7.34 12.38
N HIS A 71 13.06 8.60 12.09
CA HIS A 71 14.03 9.65 11.87
C HIS A 71 14.70 9.89 13.22
N GLY A 72 15.93 9.39 13.39
CA GLY A 72 16.75 9.69 14.55
C GLY A 72 16.80 11.20 14.71
N ARG A 73 16.06 11.73 15.69
CA ARG A 73 16.06 13.14 16.00
C ARG A 73 17.45 13.39 16.58
N ASN A 74 18.40 13.77 15.72
CA ASN A 74 19.68 14.33 16.14
C ASN A 74 19.37 15.64 16.86
N ARG A 75 18.91 15.52 18.11
CA ARG A 75 18.94 16.58 19.09
C ARG A 75 20.43 16.73 19.40
N ARG A 76 21.12 17.55 18.60
CA ARG A 76 22.45 18.04 18.95
C ARG A 76 22.29 18.66 20.34
N LYS A 77 22.90 18.00 21.32
CA LYS A 77 22.94 18.44 22.72
C LYS A 77 23.99 19.53 22.87
#